data_AF-A0A2M7FKV9-F1
#
_entry.id   AF-A0A2M7FKV9-F1
#
_cell.length_a   1.000
_cell.length_b   1.000
_cell.length_c   1.000
_cell.angle_alpha   90.00
_cell.angle_beta   90.00
_cell.angle_gamma   90.00
#
_symmetry.space_group_name_H-M   'P 1'
#
loop_
_entity.id
_entity.type
_entity.pdbx_description
1 polymer ?
#
loop_
_entity_poly.entity_id
_entity_poly.type
_entity_poly.pdbx_seq_one_letter_code
_entity_poly.pdbx_strand_id
1 'polypeptide(L)'
;MNPQRPSPPDIDVDIADTGRDRVIEYVTQKYGEDRVAQVITFGTMEARAAIRDIGRVLGLPYSDPDLLAKLIPLGSSIDEALTSVSELQELYKNPKYKELLDLAKRVEGVARHSSTHAAAVIIADAPLTNYTPIQRDAKEGKITTQYDMYA
;
A
#
# COMPACT_ATOMS: atom_id res chain seq x y z
N MET A 1 -3.11 -11.69 -31.44
CA MET A 1 -3.99 -12.27 -30.39
C MET A 1 -4.13 -13.75 -30.65
N ASN A 2 -3.92 -14.60 -29.64
CA ASN A 2 -4.02 -16.05 -29.80
C ASN A 2 -5.51 -16.46 -29.83
N PRO A 3 -6.03 -17.00 -30.95
CA PRO A 3 -7.43 -17.41 -31.06
C PRO A 3 -7.87 -18.47 -30.04
N GLN A 4 -6.91 -19.18 -29.44
CA GLN A 4 -7.15 -20.24 -28.46
C GLN A 4 -7.11 -19.75 -27.00
N ARG A 5 -6.80 -18.46 -26.76
CA ARG A 5 -6.76 -17.88 -25.41
C ARG A 5 -7.99 -16.98 -25.22
N PRO A 6 -8.99 -17.38 -24.41
CA PRO A 6 -10.24 -16.62 -24.22
C PRO A 6 -10.10 -15.40 -23.29
N SER A 7 -8.88 -14.92 -23.03
CA SER A 7 -8.67 -13.73 -22.21
C SER A 7 -8.68 -12.48 -23.07
N PRO A 8 -9.16 -11.34 -22.55
CA PRO A 8 -8.92 -10.04 -23.17
C PRO A 8 -7.42 -9.85 -23.48
N PRO A 9 -7.08 -9.14 -24.57
CA PRO A 9 -5.71 -8.75 -24.83
C PRO A 9 -5.23 -7.80 -23.73
N ASP A 10 -4.05 -8.06 -23.18
CA ASP A 10 -3.38 -7.17 -22.25
C ASP A 10 -2.32 -6.37 -23.03
N ILE A 11 -2.43 -5.05 -23.01
CA ILE A 11 -1.52 -4.14 -23.74
C ILE A 11 -0.84 -3.25 -22.71
N ASP A 12 0.41 -3.58 -22.42
CA ASP A 12 1.27 -2.76 -21.58
C ASP A 12 1.77 -1.54 -22.37
N VAL A 13 1.45 -0.35 -21.89
CA VAL A 13 1.88 0.92 -22.49
C VAL A 13 2.83 1.64 -21.55
N ASP A 14 4.09 1.76 -21.95
CA ASP A 14 5.09 2.51 -21.22
C ASP A 14 4.99 4.01 -21.54
N ILE A 15 4.89 4.84 -20.49
CA ILE A 15 4.87 6.29 -20.61
C ILE A 15 6.01 6.85 -19.75
N ALA A 16 6.77 7.79 -20.31
CA ALA A 16 7.79 8.51 -19.55
C ALA A 16 7.17 9.27 -18.37
N ASP A 17 7.85 9.29 -17.23
CA ASP A 17 7.41 9.95 -16.00
C ASP A 17 6.97 11.41 -16.23
N THR A 18 7.78 12.19 -16.94
CA THR A 18 7.56 13.60 -17.29
C THR A 18 6.37 13.83 -18.21
N GLY A 19 5.96 12.80 -18.97
CA GLY A 19 4.83 12.87 -19.90
C GLY A 19 3.52 12.30 -19.33
N ARG A 20 3.58 11.61 -18.18
CA ARG A 20 2.45 10.86 -17.63
C ARG A 20 1.22 11.72 -17.40
N ASP A 21 1.35 12.83 -16.67
CA ASP A 21 0.22 13.68 -16.33
C ASP A 21 -0.48 14.23 -17.58
N ARG A 22 0.30 14.57 -18.62
CA ARG A 22 -0.24 15.04 -19.91
C ARG A 22 -1.03 13.96 -20.64
N VAL A 23 -0.57 12.70 -20.58
CA VAL A 23 -1.31 11.58 -21.18
C VAL A 23 -2.60 11.34 -20.41
N ILE A 24 -2.56 11.36 -19.07
CA ILE A 24 -3.74 11.22 -18.21
C ILE A 24 -4.76 12.32 -18.50
N GLU A 25 -4.30 13.57 -18.60
CA GLU A 25 -5.15 14.70 -18.93
C GLU A 25 -5.80 14.52 -20.32
N TYR A 26 -5.02 14.11 -21.32
CA TYR A 26 -5.53 13.87 -22.67
C TYR A 26 -6.61 12.78 -22.70
N VAL A 27 -6.38 11.64 -22.05
CA VAL A 27 -7.39 10.57 -22.02
C VAL A 27 -8.63 10.98 -21.23
N THR A 28 -8.46 11.76 -20.16
CA THR A 28 -9.57 12.30 -19.36
C THR A 28 -10.43 13.24 -20.20
N GLN A 29 -9.82 14.15 -20.96
CA GLN A 29 -10.55 15.05 -21.88
C GLN A 29 -11.22 14.27 -23.02
N LYS A 30 -10.59 13.20 -23.51
CA LYS A 30 -11.09 12.41 -24.64
C LYS A 30 -12.29 11.51 -24.27
N TYR A 31 -12.25 10.88 -23.10
CA TYR A 31 -13.24 9.87 -22.69
C TYR A 31 -14.23 10.37 -21.64
N GLY A 32 -13.94 11.48 -20.96
CA GLY A 32 -14.80 12.09 -19.93
C GLY A 32 -14.24 11.88 -18.52
N GLU A 33 -14.37 12.92 -17.68
CA GLU A 33 -13.91 12.91 -16.28
C GLU A 33 -14.59 11.83 -15.43
N ASP A 34 -15.83 11.47 -15.76
CA ASP A 34 -16.61 10.45 -15.07
C ASP A 34 -16.24 9.01 -15.48
N ARG A 35 -15.40 8.86 -16.52
CA ARG A 35 -15.01 7.57 -17.11
C ARG A 35 -13.53 7.21 -16.92
N VAL A 36 -12.72 8.16 -16.42
CA VAL A 36 -11.29 7.98 -16.22
C VAL A 36 -10.94 8.19 -14.75
N ALA A 37 -10.23 7.23 -14.14
CA ALA A 37 -9.76 7.35 -12.77
C ALA A 37 -8.40 6.68 -12.59
N GLN A 38 -7.64 7.15 -11.62
CA GLN A 38 -6.48 6.41 -11.13
C GLN A 38 -6.92 5.27 -10.22
N VAL A 39 -6.04 4.27 -10.03
CA VAL A 39 -6.31 3.15 -9.12
C VAL A 39 -5.81 3.48 -7.72
N ILE A 40 -6.55 3.09 -6.69
CA ILE A 40 -6.11 3.25 -5.29
C ILE A 40 -5.04 2.22 -4.93
N THR A 41 -4.16 2.60 -4.02
CA THR A 41 -3.27 1.68 -3.31
C THR A 41 -3.46 1.85 -1.82
N PHE A 42 -3.27 0.77 -1.06
CA PHE A 42 -3.29 0.82 0.39
C PHE A 42 -1.88 0.61 0.92
N GLY A 43 -1.39 1.57 1.69
CA GLY A 43 -0.18 1.39 2.47
C GLY A 43 -0.49 0.54 3.69
N THR A 44 0.19 -0.60 3.82
CA THR A 44 0.08 -1.51 4.97
C THR A 44 1.07 -1.14 6.07
N MET A 45 0.81 -1.60 7.29
CA MET A 45 1.75 -1.49 8.41
C MET A 45 2.84 -2.56 8.29
N GLU A 46 3.96 -2.19 7.66
CA GLU A 46 5.17 -3.02 7.64
C GLU A 46 5.72 -3.26 9.05
N ALA A 47 6.37 -4.41 9.27
CA ALA A 47 6.93 -4.84 10.56
C ALA A 47 7.64 -3.72 11.34
N ARG A 48 8.59 -3.03 10.69
CA ARG A 48 9.36 -1.93 11.29
C ARG A 48 8.50 -0.72 11.65
N ALA A 49 7.49 -0.42 10.84
CA ALA A 49 6.57 0.69 11.09
C ALA A 49 5.61 0.35 12.24
N ALA A 50 5.09 -0.89 12.25
CA ALA A 50 4.22 -1.41 13.29
C ALA A 50 4.88 -1.32 14.68
N ILE A 51 6.14 -1.75 14.81
CA ILE A 51 6.89 -1.66 16.08
C ILE A 51 7.01 -0.21 16.54
N ARG A 52 7.36 0.73 15.65
CA ARG A 52 7.51 2.15 16.02
C ARG A 52 6.19 2.80 16.42
N ASP A 53 5.11 2.50 15.72
CA ASP A 53 3.81 3.08 16.01
C ASP A 53 3.22 2.52 17.31
N ILE A 54 3.30 1.21 17.55
CA ILE A 54 2.86 0.63 18.83
C ILE A 54 3.74 1.12 19.98
N GLY A 55 5.04 1.26 19.78
CA GLY A 55 5.92 1.85 20.80
C GLY A 55 5.49 3.27 21.20
N ARG A 56 5.06 4.08 20.23
CA ARG A 56 4.49 5.41 20.50
C ARG A 56 3.17 5.32 21.27
N VAL A 57 2.28 4.39 20.91
CA VAL A 57 0.99 4.19 21.60
C VAL A 57 1.19 3.75 23.05
N LEU A 58 2.18 2.91 23.32
CA LEU A 58 2.55 2.46 24.68
C LEU A 58 3.31 3.53 25.50
N GLY A 59 3.58 4.71 24.92
CA GLY A 59 4.31 5.78 25.60
C GLY A 59 5.80 5.49 25.82
N LEU A 60 6.39 4.58 25.03
CA LEU A 60 7.81 4.26 25.14
C LEU A 60 8.68 5.39 24.57
N PRO A 61 9.89 5.63 25.13
CA PRO A 61 10.89 6.48 24.52
C PRO A 61 11.22 5.96 23.11
N TYR A 62 11.31 6.86 22.12
CA TYR A 62 11.51 6.49 20.71
C TYR A 62 12.73 5.58 20.46
N SER A 63 13.77 5.68 21.30
CA SER A 63 14.96 4.84 21.23
C SER A 63 14.65 3.34 21.25
N ASP A 64 13.64 2.95 22.03
CA ASP A 64 13.36 1.55 22.30
C ASP A 64 12.71 0.87 21.09
N PRO A 65 11.55 1.31 20.58
CA PRO A 65 10.96 0.69 19.41
C PRO A 65 11.82 0.89 18.15
N ASP A 66 12.63 1.96 18.06
CA ASP A 66 13.55 2.13 16.92
C ASP A 66 14.70 1.11 16.95
N LEU A 67 15.23 0.78 18.14
CA LEU A 67 16.20 -0.31 18.30
C LEU A 67 15.62 -1.63 17.80
N LEU A 68 14.43 -2.01 18.30
CA LEU A 68 13.78 -3.26 17.90
C LEU A 68 13.45 -3.27 16.39
N ALA A 69 12.94 -2.16 15.85
CA ALA A 69 12.61 -2.05 14.43
C ALA A 69 13.84 -2.21 13.53
N LYS A 70 15.03 -1.75 13.95
CA LYS A 70 16.27 -1.92 13.18
C LYS A 70 16.76 -3.36 13.11
N LEU A 71 16.40 -4.19 14.10
CA LEU A 71 16.75 -5.62 14.13
C LEU A 71 15.91 -6.46 13.16
N ILE A 72 14.73 -5.99 12.75
CA ILE A 72 13.90 -6.68 11.75
C ILE A 72 14.57 -6.56 10.38
N PRO A 73 14.93 -7.65 9.67
CA PRO A 73 15.44 -7.57 8.31
C PRO A 73 14.41 -6.91 7.35
N LEU A 74 14.89 -6.24 6.30
CA LEU A 74 13.99 -5.62 5.32
C LEU A 74 13.18 -6.69 4.60
N GLY A 75 11.85 -6.51 4.55
CA GLY A 75 10.93 -7.44 3.90
C GLY A 75 10.56 -8.68 4.73
N SER A 76 11.03 -8.79 5.98
CA SER A 76 10.66 -9.88 6.89
C SER A 76 9.53 -9.46 7.83
N SER A 77 8.69 -10.43 8.19
CA SER A 77 7.68 -10.23 9.23
C SER A 77 8.29 -10.20 10.63
N ILE A 78 7.53 -9.73 11.63
CA ILE A 78 7.99 -9.75 13.03
C ILE A 78 8.22 -11.20 13.52
N ASP A 79 7.38 -12.14 13.10
CA ASP A 79 7.52 -13.56 13.48
C ASP A 79 8.75 -14.23 12.84
N GLU A 80 9.02 -13.93 11.57
CA GLU A 80 10.24 -14.40 10.89
C GLU A 80 11.49 -13.83 11.54
N ALA A 81 11.49 -12.54 11.88
CA ALA A 81 12.60 -11.90 12.55
C ALA A 81 12.83 -12.49 13.96
N LEU A 82 11.76 -12.81 14.69
CA LEU A 82 11.86 -13.47 15.99
C LEU A 82 12.38 -14.90 15.88
N THR A 83 12.32 -15.53 14.72
CA THR A 83 12.88 -16.87 14.52
C THR A 83 14.34 -16.80 14.05
N SER A 84 14.70 -15.77 13.28
CA SER A 84 16.00 -15.65 12.61
C SER A 84 17.03 -14.77 13.33
N VAL A 85 16.60 -13.83 14.18
CA VAL A 85 17.48 -12.84 14.83
C VAL A 85 17.59 -13.15 16.33
N SER A 86 18.73 -13.71 16.73
CA SER A 86 19.00 -14.08 18.13
C SER A 86 18.93 -12.90 19.10
N GLU A 87 19.41 -11.72 18.70
CA GLU A 87 19.34 -10.51 19.52
C GLU A 87 17.88 -10.10 19.80
N LEU A 88 17.00 -10.23 18.80
CA LEU A 88 15.57 -9.93 18.96
C LEU A 88 14.90 -10.96 19.88
N GLN A 89 15.28 -12.24 19.81
CA GLN A 89 14.80 -13.29 20.72
C GLN A 89 15.17 -13.00 22.17
N GLU A 90 16.40 -12.54 22.42
CA GLU A 90 16.82 -12.17 23.77
C GLU A 90 16.05 -10.95 24.29
N LEU A 91 15.87 -9.92 23.46
CA LEU A 91 15.07 -8.75 23.82
C LEU A 91 13.61 -9.11 24.07
N TYR A 92 13.04 -10.05 23.32
CA TYR A 92 11.68 -10.53 23.47
C TYR A 92 11.42 -11.20 24.83
N LYS A 93 12.45 -11.65 25.57
CA LYS A 93 12.30 -12.17 26.94
C LYS A 93 11.97 -11.06 27.94
N ASN A 94 12.29 -9.80 27.63
CA ASN A 94 11.94 -8.66 28.48
C ASN A 94 10.42 -8.38 28.36
N PRO A 95 9.65 -8.38 29.48
CA PRO A 95 8.20 -8.17 29.43
C PRO A 95 7.75 -6.93 28.66
N LYS A 96 8.51 -5.83 28.77
CA LYS A 96 8.25 -4.57 28.05
C LYS A 96 8.31 -4.74 26.53
N TYR A 97 9.35 -5.42 26.05
CA TYR A 97 9.57 -5.64 24.61
C TYR A 97 8.68 -6.75 24.07
N LYS A 98 8.35 -7.74 24.90
CA LYS A 98 7.36 -8.76 24.60
C LYS A 98 6.00 -8.15 24.30
N GLU A 99 5.48 -7.30 25.20
CA GLU A 99 4.19 -6.63 25.02
C GLU A 99 4.17 -5.78 23.75
N LEU A 100 5.22 -4.99 23.52
CA LEU A 100 5.39 -4.20 22.30
C LEU A 100 5.32 -5.07 21.03
N LEU A 101 6.11 -6.15 20.97
CA LEU A 101 6.18 -7.01 19.79
C LEU A 101 4.89 -7.81 19.57
N ASP A 102 4.26 -8.31 20.64
CA ASP A 102 3.00 -9.05 20.56
C ASP A 102 1.85 -8.18 20.03
N LEU A 103 1.80 -6.91 20.45
CA LEU A 103 0.83 -5.95 19.92
C LEU A 103 1.18 -5.54 18.49
N ALA A 104 2.45 -5.32 18.17
CA ALA A 104 2.90 -4.98 16.83
C ALA A 104 2.55 -6.07 15.80
N LYS A 105 2.69 -7.36 16.17
CA LYS A 105 2.26 -8.49 15.31
C LYS A 105 0.79 -8.46 14.94
N ARG A 106 -0.07 -7.98 15.84
CA ARG A 106 -1.52 -7.93 15.59
C ARG A 106 -1.92 -6.86 14.58
N VAL A 107 -1.10 -5.84 14.42
CA VAL A 107 -1.36 -4.72 13.49
C VAL A 107 -0.48 -4.78 12.24
N GLU A 108 0.54 -5.64 12.22
CA GLU A 108 1.36 -5.91 11.04
C GLU A 108 0.47 -6.35 9.87
N GLY A 109 0.70 -5.76 8.69
CA GLY A 109 -0.06 -6.02 7.47
C GLY A 109 -1.42 -5.33 7.39
N VAL A 110 -1.91 -4.69 8.46
CA VAL A 110 -3.19 -3.95 8.42
C VAL A 110 -3.06 -2.70 7.55
N ALA A 111 -4.10 -2.40 6.77
CA ALA A 111 -4.18 -1.19 5.97
C ALA A 111 -4.14 0.06 6.86
N ARG A 112 -3.23 0.99 6.55
CA ARG A 112 -2.97 2.19 7.35
C ARG A 112 -3.53 3.45 6.71
N HIS A 113 -3.34 3.60 5.40
CA HIS A 113 -3.79 4.77 4.65
C HIS A 113 -3.99 4.42 3.18
N SER A 114 -4.88 5.14 2.52
CA SER A 114 -5.02 5.12 1.08
C SER A 114 -4.01 6.05 0.41
N SER A 115 -3.52 5.64 -0.75
CA SER A 115 -2.71 6.42 -1.67
C SER A 115 -3.19 6.15 -3.10
N THR A 116 -2.58 6.81 -4.07
CA THR A 116 -2.87 6.62 -5.50
C THR A 116 -1.77 5.77 -6.12
N HIS A 117 -2.14 4.79 -6.95
CA HIS A 117 -1.21 3.97 -7.70
C HIS A 117 -0.35 4.84 -8.64
N ALA A 118 0.94 4.58 -8.64
CA ALA A 118 1.90 5.40 -9.39
C ALA A 118 1.83 5.21 -10.92
N ALA A 119 1.10 4.20 -11.42
CA ALA A 119 1.07 3.88 -12.84
C ALA A 119 -0.31 3.54 -13.42
N ALA A 120 -1.30 3.22 -12.57
CA ALA A 120 -2.51 2.56 -13.05
C ALA A 120 -3.64 3.58 -13.23
N VAL A 121 -4.23 3.57 -14.43
CA VAL A 121 -5.34 4.42 -14.85
C VAL A 121 -6.36 3.53 -15.53
N ILE A 122 -7.62 3.65 -15.12
CA ILE A 122 -8.75 2.93 -15.69
C ILE A 122 -9.51 3.88 -16.61
N ILE A 123 -9.89 3.37 -17.78
CA ILE A 123 -10.74 4.05 -18.76
C ILE A 123 -11.94 3.16 -19.03
N ALA A 124 -13.14 3.64 -18.74
CA ALA A 124 -14.39 2.91 -18.93
C ALA A 124 -15.20 3.44 -20.14
N ASP A 125 -16.10 2.61 -20.66
CA ASP A 125 -17.03 2.97 -21.73
C ASP A 125 -18.26 3.74 -21.22
N ALA A 126 -18.58 3.61 -19.93
CA ALA A 126 -19.66 4.26 -19.20
C ALA A 126 -19.13 4.90 -17.90
N PRO A 127 -19.93 5.67 -17.14
CA PRO A 127 -19.49 6.24 -15.86
C PRO A 127 -18.91 5.17 -14.93
N LEU A 128 -17.76 5.47 -14.30
CA LEU A 128 -17.04 4.52 -13.44
C LEU A 128 -17.88 3.98 -12.29
N THR A 129 -18.84 4.78 -11.81
CA THR A 129 -19.79 4.40 -10.75
C THR A 129 -20.70 3.23 -11.10
N ASN A 130 -20.81 2.87 -12.38
CA ASN A 130 -21.49 1.64 -12.81
C ASN A 130 -20.68 0.38 -12.47
N TYR A 131 -19.37 0.51 -12.27
CA TYR A 131 -18.43 -0.60 -12.11
C TYR A 131 -17.77 -0.63 -10.73
N THR A 132 -17.42 0.54 -10.17
CA THR A 132 -16.67 0.65 -8.92
C THR A 132 -17.02 1.94 -8.18
N PRO A 133 -17.09 1.92 -6.83
CA PRO A 133 -17.15 3.16 -6.08
C PRO A 133 -15.85 3.98 -6.27
N ILE A 134 -16.00 5.29 -6.31
CA ILE A 134 -14.90 6.24 -6.52
C ILE A 134 -14.76 7.17 -5.32
N GLN A 135 -13.56 7.69 -5.12
CA GLN A 135 -13.27 8.74 -4.14
C GLN A 135 -12.37 9.81 -4.74
N ARG A 136 -12.37 10.99 -4.13
CA ARG A 136 -11.38 12.02 -4.43
C ARG A 136 -10.20 11.84 -3.50
N ASP A 137 -8.99 11.87 -4.04
CA ASP A 137 -7.80 11.89 -3.21
C ASP A 137 -7.79 13.18 -2.35
N ALA A 138 -7.09 13.14 -1.21
CA ALA A 138 -7.03 14.25 -0.26
C ALA A 138 -6.03 15.36 -0.63
N LYS A 139 -5.19 15.17 -1.67
CA LYS A 139 -4.06 16.07 -1.99
C LYS A 139 -4.36 16.96 -3.19
N GLU A 140 -4.78 16.37 -4.28
CA GLU A 140 -4.97 16.97 -5.60
C GLU A 140 -6.42 16.87 -6.07
N GLY A 141 -7.28 16.15 -5.34
CA GLY A 141 -8.70 16.01 -5.63
C GLY A 141 -9.00 15.14 -6.86
N LYS A 142 -8.00 14.38 -7.34
CA LYS A 142 -8.15 13.48 -8.50
C LYS A 142 -9.06 12.32 -8.14
N ILE A 143 -9.80 11.84 -9.14
CA ILE A 143 -10.71 10.70 -8.98
C ILE A 143 -9.88 9.42 -8.95
N THR A 144 -10.12 8.62 -7.91
CA THR A 144 -9.49 7.32 -7.70
C THR A 144 -10.57 6.27 -7.47
N THR A 145 -10.38 5.04 -7.94
CA THR A 145 -11.24 3.90 -7.58
C THR A 145 -11.12 3.58 -6.09
N GLN A 146 -12.08 2.86 -5.51
CA GLN A 146 -11.93 2.31 -4.14
C GLN A 146 -11.49 0.85 -4.14
N TYR A 147 -11.50 0.20 -5.30
CA TYR A 147 -10.91 -1.12 -5.53
C TYR A 147 -9.46 -0.97 -5.99
N ASP A 148 -8.57 -1.75 -5.39
CA ASP A 148 -7.17 -1.83 -5.79
C ASP A 148 -7.01 -2.73 -7.02
N MET A 149 -5.77 -3.00 -7.43
CA MET A 149 -5.48 -3.80 -8.63
C MET A 149 -5.92 -5.28 -8.50
N TYR A 150 -6.14 -5.78 -7.28
CA TYR A 150 -6.35 -7.21 -7.01
C TYR A 150 -7.80 -7.57 -6.66
N ALA A 151 -8.67 -6.57 -6.55
CA ALA A 151 -10.08 -6.72 -6.19
C ALA A 151 -10.99 -7.23 -7.31
#